data_AF-A0A3R7SVX8-F1
#
_entry.id   AF-A0A3R7SVX8-F1
#
_cell.length_a   1.000
_cell.length_b   1.000
_cell.length_c   1.000
_cell.angle_alpha   90.00
_cell.angle_beta   90.00
_cell.angle_gamma   90.00
#
_symmetry.space_group_name_H-M   'P 1'
#
loop_
_entity.id
_entity.type
_entity.pdbx_description
1 polymer ?
#
loop_
_entity_poly.entity_id
_entity_poly.type
_entity_poly.pdbx_seq_one_letter_code
_entity_poly.pdbx_strand_id
1 'polypeptide(L)'
;MQGLSVMRVIKGAKRASLLLLYDPGRNGGDSSKVRDLLSANDELLVCDRNRSPGPHHLLIERYEITYAPLRPTLSPFTRPPDERWAKQVAFLCLSLGAPGTAPSRASMDLPPDKAKLLKQYDDVKKWDMICDQERVSAKDPPSHYLNKLKTYLDPKASRSSRKRKMVGESTSTQVLRDLEISLRTNHIEWVREFLSEENQGLDVLVDYLTFRLMMLRHEQRLRESLEDEEESKNINGQLKPSVEINSPRMKRASRHVQKLNMGDSKDDIHVCIMCLRAIMNNKYGFNLVFEHREAISCIALSLNHRSLRTKALVLELLAAICLVKGGHEIILNAFNNFKDVCSETQRFQTLMNYFSNYDCFYIEFMVACMQFINIVVHSVEDMNFRVHLQYEFTQLGLDDYLEKLRHHESEELQIQISAYLDNVFDVAALMEDSETKTAALERVAELEDELSHLAERMSEMEAESLAKLVELEGELVELRRQKEELENVNSQVQEEVSTLRREVNQKSEESRQRQSLLEKQIVELETLARSKTQRTGDSSLMGQWTGSSTSLTTHLPPYHFQ
;
A
#
# COMPACT_ATOMS: atom_id res chain seq x y z
N MET A 1 7.32 17.77 10.19
CA MET A 1 7.72 17.31 8.84
C MET A 1 7.03 18.16 7.76
N GLN A 2 7.43 19.42 7.58
CA GLN A 2 6.84 20.35 6.59
C GLN A 2 7.99 20.98 5.78
N GLY A 3 8.36 20.36 4.67
CA GLY A 3 9.50 20.82 3.87
C GLY A 3 9.81 19.99 2.64
N LEU A 4 8.80 19.46 1.97
CA LEU A 4 8.98 18.80 0.67
C LEU A 4 8.77 19.86 -0.43
N SER A 5 9.76 20.02 -1.31
CA SER A 5 9.63 20.83 -2.54
C SER A 5 8.50 20.25 -3.40
N VAL A 6 7.75 21.09 -4.13
CA VAL A 6 6.65 20.63 -5.00
C VAL A 6 7.09 19.57 -6.02
N MET A 7 8.34 19.58 -6.52
CA MET A 7 8.82 18.45 -7.33
C MET A 7 8.93 17.14 -6.52
N ARG A 8 9.28 17.19 -5.23
CA ARG A 8 9.24 16.02 -4.34
C ARG A 8 7.83 15.67 -3.91
N VAL A 9 6.91 16.62 -3.86
CA VAL A 9 5.49 16.35 -3.61
C VAL A 9 4.83 15.78 -4.86
N ILE A 10 5.19 16.21 -6.08
CA ILE A 10 4.70 15.63 -7.35
C ILE A 10 5.31 14.24 -7.56
N LYS A 11 6.63 14.08 -7.36
CA LYS A 11 7.27 12.75 -7.36
C LYS A 11 6.76 11.88 -6.21
N GLY A 12 6.52 12.48 -5.06
CA GLY A 12 5.96 11.86 -3.87
C GLY A 12 4.48 11.54 -4.03
N ALA A 13 3.73 12.26 -4.86
CA ALA A 13 2.34 12.01 -5.22
C ALA A 13 2.27 10.90 -6.24
N LYS A 14 3.16 10.89 -7.26
CA LYS A 14 3.34 9.74 -8.16
C LYS A 14 3.71 8.48 -7.35
N ARG A 15 4.61 8.63 -6.35
CA ARG A 15 5.02 7.57 -5.43
C ARG A 15 3.95 7.21 -4.39
N ALA A 16 3.12 8.16 -3.95
CA ALA A 16 2.02 7.97 -2.99
C ALA A 16 0.85 7.28 -3.68
N SER A 17 0.53 7.60 -4.94
CA SER A 17 -0.35 6.80 -5.78
C SER A 17 0.20 5.37 -5.91
N LEU A 18 1.51 5.19 -6.07
CA LEU A 18 2.22 3.89 -6.02
C LEU A 18 2.33 3.23 -4.63
N LEU A 19 2.08 3.94 -3.53
CA LEU A 19 2.13 3.41 -2.16
C LEU A 19 0.72 3.16 -1.58
N LEU A 20 -0.28 3.96 -2.00
CA LEU A 20 -1.71 3.66 -1.86
C LEU A 20 -2.10 2.39 -2.65
N LEU A 21 -1.23 1.96 -3.56
CA LEU A 21 -1.27 0.68 -4.28
C LEU A 21 -0.78 -0.53 -3.45
N TYR A 22 -0.41 -0.36 -2.17
CA TYR A 22 0.03 -1.47 -1.33
C TYR A 22 -0.79 -1.55 -0.04
N ASP A 23 -1.83 -2.39 -0.07
CA ASP A 23 -2.48 -2.90 1.13
C ASP A 23 -1.76 -4.20 1.56
N PRO A 24 -0.96 -4.19 2.65
CA PRO A 24 -0.32 -5.40 3.15
C PRO A 24 -1.32 -6.43 3.72
N GLY A 25 -2.59 -6.06 3.88
CA GLY A 25 -3.64 -6.90 4.46
C GLY A 25 -4.41 -7.79 3.48
N ARG A 26 -4.45 -7.47 2.18
CA ARG A 26 -5.29 -8.21 1.20
C ARG A 26 -4.55 -9.19 0.29
N ASN A 27 -3.27 -8.97 0.02
CA ASN A 27 -2.49 -9.87 -0.85
C ASN A 27 -1.35 -10.52 -0.07
N GLY A 28 -1.60 -11.71 0.48
CA GLY A 28 -0.55 -12.60 0.94
C GLY A 28 0.35 -12.99 -0.23
N GLY A 29 1.43 -12.23 -0.48
CA GLY A 29 2.31 -12.51 -1.62
C GLY A 29 3.33 -11.42 -1.93
N ASP A 30 4.56 -11.67 -1.48
CA ASP A 30 5.83 -11.28 -2.11
C ASP A 30 6.20 -9.78 -2.20
N SER A 31 6.89 -9.30 -1.15
CA SER A 31 7.54 -7.98 -1.06
C SER A 31 8.64 -7.71 -2.13
N SER A 32 8.99 -8.70 -2.94
CA SER A 32 10.04 -8.62 -3.97
C SER A 32 9.58 -7.86 -5.22
N LYS A 33 8.34 -8.07 -5.69
CA LYS A 33 7.80 -7.43 -6.92
C LYS A 33 7.63 -5.91 -6.80
N VAL A 34 7.36 -5.39 -5.60
CA VAL A 34 7.29 -3.94 -5.32
C VAL A 34 8.67 -3.30 -5.38
N ARG A 35 9.71 -4.04 -4.96
CA ARG A 35 11.10 -3.57 -5.05
C ARG A 35 11.56 -3.50 -6.51
N ASP A 36 11.12 -4.44 -7.34
CA ASP A 36 11.46 -4.48 -8.77
C ASP A 36 10.71 -3.40 -9.59
N LEU A 37 9.43 -3.11 -9.28
CA LEU A 37 8.69 -1.99 -9.90
C LEU A 37 9.20 -0.60 -9.47
N LEU A 38 9.68 -0.48 -8.23
CA LEU A 38 10.35 0.73 -7.74
C LEU A 38 11.77 0.87 -8.34
N SER A 39 12.44 -0.25 -8.65
CA SER A 39 13.76 -0.26 -9.32
C SER A 39 13.66 0.05 -10.81
N ALA A 40 12.63 -0.46 -11.49
CA ALA A 40 12.44 -0.27 -12.94
C ALA A 40 12.17 1.20 -13.34
N ASN A 41 11.56 1.99 -12.45
CA ASN A 41 11.40 3.44 -12.65
C ASN A 41 12.66 4.27 -12.32
N ASP A 42 13.62 3.70 -11.58
CA ASP A 42 14.97 4.27 -11.44
C ASP A 42 15.90 3.84 -12.61
N GLU A 43 15.53 2.81 -13.38
CA GLU A 43 16.33 2.27 -14.50
C GLU A 43 16.13 2.97 -15.86
N LEU A 44 15.15 3.87 -16.02
CA LEU A 44 15.06 4.75 -17.20
C LEU A 44 16.16 5.85 -17.24
N LEU A 45 17.15 5.76 -16.35
CA LEU A 45 18.40 6.53 -16.40
C LEU A 45 19.66 5.67 -16.53
N VAL A 46 19.55 4.40 -16.89
CA VAL A 46 20.73 3.54 -17.14
C VAL A 46 20.54 2.65 -18.36
N CYS A 47 20.77 3.21 -19.55
CA CYS A 47 21.34 2.53 -20.73
C CYS A 47 21.99 3.67 -21.54
N ASP A 48 23.28 3.69 -21.88
CA ASP A 48 24.02 2.63 -22.54
C ASP A 48 25.54 2.93 -22.40
N ARG A 49 26.27 2.11 -21.64
CA ARG A 49 27.73 1.99 -21.70
C ARG A 49 28.02 0.60 -22.24
N ASN A 50 27.90 0.38 -23.54
CA ASN A 50 28.86 -0.43 -24.33
C ASN A 50 28.41 -0.56 -25.80
N ARG A 51 28.73 0.46 -26.61
CA ARG A 51 29.02 0.25 -28.04
C ARG A 51 29.95 1.35 -28.56
N SER A 52 31.11 0.93 -29.06
CA SER A 52 32.07 1.78 -29.77
C SER A 52 31.45 2.39 -31.05
N PRO A 53 31.92 3.55 -31.51
CA PRO A 53 31.24 4.35 -32.52
C PRO A 53 31.63 3.95 -33.95
N GLY A 54 30.64 3.90 -34.84
CA GLY A 54 30.80 3.98 -36.29
C GLY A 54 30.15 5.27 -36.80
N PRO A 55 30.71 5.91 -37.84
CA PRO A 55 30.35 7.28 -38.20
C PRO A 55 29.05 7.29 -39.01
N HIS A 56 28.20 8.30 -38.84
CA HIS A 56 27.60 9.09 -39.92
C HIS A 56 26.62 10.12 -39.34
N HIS A 57 26.96 11.39 -39.60
CA HIS A 57 26.16 12.60 -39.62
C HIS A 57 24.65 12.49 -39.31
N LEU A 58 24.20 13.27 -38.33
CA LEU A 58 22.98 14.08 -38.47
C LEU A 58 23.16 15.43 -37.75
N LEU A 59 22.78 16.47 -38.49
CA LEU A 59 22.97 17.90 -38.23
C LEU A 59 22.12 18.37 -37.04
N ILE A 60 22.76 19.05 -36.07
CA ILE A 60 22.09 20.01 -35.20
C ILE A 60 22.51 21.39 -35.69
N GLU A 61 21.54 22.13 -36.23
CA GLU A 61 21.67 23.55 -36.53
C GLU A 61 22.10 24.30 -35.26
N ARG A 62 23.33 24.81 -35.29
CA ARG A 62 23.81 25.77 -34.29
C ARG A 62 23.09 27.09 -34.50
N TYR A 63 22.25 27.49 -33.55
CA TYR A 63 22.01 28.90 -33.31
C TYR A 63 23.30 29.51 -32.74
N GLU A 64 24.04 30.22 -33.60
CA GLU A 64 25.18 31.04 -33.20
C GLU A 64 24.68 32.20 -32.33
N ILE A 65 24.94 32.11 -31.02
CA ILE A 65 24.93 33.29 -30.15
C ILE A 65 26.15 34.13 -30.55
N THR A 66 25.89 35.24 -31.22
CA THR A 66 26.90 36.20 -31.65
C THR A 66 27.47 36.91 -30.42
N TYR A 67 28.69 36.55 -30.03
CA TYR A 67 29.47 37.30 -29.04
C TYR A 67 30.04 38.55 -29.70
N ALA A 68 29.57 39.74 -29.29
CA ALA A 68 30.22 40.99 -29.63
C ALA A 68 31.53 41.12 -28.82
N PRO A 69 32.68 41.42 -29.46
CA PRO A 69 33.93 41.62 -28.74
C PRO A 69 34.05 43.08 -28.32
N LEU A 70 33.95 43.36 -27.01
CA LEU A 70 34.41 44.62 -26.44
C LEU A 70 35.63 44.37 -25.55
N ARG A 71 36.57 45.31 -25.65
CA ARG A 71 38.02 45.24 -25.41
C ARG A 71 38.52 44.74 -24.04
N PRO A 72 39.79 44.31 -23.97
CA PRO A 72 40.42 43.71 -22.80
C PRO A 72 41.08 44.76 -21.91
N THR A 73 40.96 44.61 -20.59
CA THR A 73 41.99 44.88 -19.58
C THR A 73 41.37 44.67 -18.21
N LEU A 74 41.58 43.51 -17.59
CA LEU A 74 41.70 43.31 -16.14
C LEU A 74 42.32 41.91 -15.96
N SER A 75 43.36 41.81 -15.13
CA SER A 75 44.22 40.63 -14.98
C SER A 75 43.47 39.45 -14.34
N PRO A 76 43.97 38.19 -14.48
CA PRO A 76 43.26 37.03 -13.96
C PRO A 76 43.31 37.06 -12.44
N PHE A 77 42.13 36.96 -11.81
CA PHE A 77 41.99 36.77 -10.36
C PHE A 77 42.91 35.63 -9.91
N THR A 78 43.97 35.98 -9.18
CA THR A 78 44.88 35.03 -8.56
C THR A 78 44.14 34.20 -7.53
N ARG A 79 44.28 32.87 -7.64
CA ARG A 79 43.75 31.89 -6.69
C ARG A 79 44.16 32.27 -5.26
N PRO A 80 43.24 32.54 -4.33
CA PRO A 80 43.64 32.83 -2.96
C PRO A 80 44.24 31.57 -2.32
N PRO A 81 45.31 31.70 -1.52
CA PRO A 81 46.19 30.58 -1.16
C PRO A 81 45.63 29.58 -0.12
N ASP A 82 44.44 29.81 0.45
CA ASP A 82 43.95 29.04 1.60
C ASP A 82 42.81 28.05 1.23
N GLU A 83 43.05 26.74 1.18
CA GLU A 83 41.99 25.74 0.86
C GLU A 83 40.71 25.83 1.72
N ARG A 84 40.79 26.50 2.88
CA ARG A 84 39.64 26.71 3.78
C ARG A 84 38.64 27.75 3.26
N TRP A 85 39.07 28.81 2.57
CA TRP A 85 38.13 29.84 2.09
C TRP A 85 37.29 29.32 0.92
N ALA A 86 37.87 28.53 0.01
CA ALA A 86 37.15 27.91 -1.10
C ALA A 86 36.09 26.92 -0.60
N LYS A 87 36.41 26.14 0.44
CA LYS A 87 35.47 25.25 1.12
C LYS A 87 34.36 26.01 1.85
N GLN A 88 34.67 27.14 2.51
CA GLN A 88 33.68 27.99 3.18
C GLN A 88 32.73 28.68 2.17
N VAL A 89 33.24 29.16 1.05
CA VAL A 89 32.46 29.82 -0.01
C VAL A 89 31.61 28.81 -0.79
N ALA A 90 32.18 27.64 -1.14
CA ALA A 90 31.39 26.55 -1.73
C ALA A 90 30.30 26.06 -0.77
N PHE A 91 30.58 26.01 0.54
CA PHE A 91 29.58 25.68 1.57
C PHE A 91 28.49 26.75 1.68
N LEU A 92 28.82 28.05 1.63
CA LEU A 92 27.84 29.15 1.60
C LEU A 92 26.97 29.15 0.34
N CYS A 93 27.53 28.79 -0.82
CA CYS A 93 26.76 28.69 -2.08
C CYS A 93 25.87 27.43 -2.13
N LEU A 94 26.23 26.35 -1.41
CA LEU A 94 25.57 25.03 -1.46
C LEU A 94 24.75 24.66 -0.20
N SER A 95 24.74 25.44 0.88
CA SER A 95 24.04 25.07 2.13
C SER A 95 23.41 26.25 2.87
N LEU A 96 22.22 25.93 3.40
CA LEU A 96 21.27 26.73 4.16
C LEU A 96 21.92 27.68 5.18
N GLY A 97 21.33 28.87 5.27
CA GLY A 97 21.82 30.02 6.05
C GLY A 97 22.32 29.70 7.46
N ALA A 98 23.47 30.30 7.77
CA ALA A 98 23.90 30.55 9.14
C ALA A 98 23.40 31.93 9.58
N PRO A 99 22.95 32.12 10.83
CA PRO A 99 22.51 33.42 11.31
C PRO A 99 23.74 34.30 11.60
N GLY A 100 23.82 35.48 10.96
CA GLY A 100 24.67 36.58 11.45
C GLY A 100 25.75 37.14 10.52
N THR A 101 25.80 36.82 9.23
CA THR A 101 26.71 37.50 8.28
C THR A 101 25.95 38.05 7.06
N ALA A 102 26.39 39.23 6.60
CA ALA A 102 25.73 40.09 5.61
C ALA A 102 25.35 39.40 4.27
N PRO A 103 24.34 39.92 3.53
CA PRO A 103 23.65 39.20 2.47
C PRO A 103 24.29 39.48 1.11
N SER A 104 24.89 38.50 0.43
CA SER A 104 25.12 38.59 -1.05
C SER A 104 25.77 37.37 -1.70
N ARG A 105 25.46 36.13 -1.32
CA ARG A 105 25.90 34.98 -2.14
C ARG A 105 24.71 34.11 -2.52
N ALA A 106 24.32 34.28 -3.78
CA ALA A 106 23.24 33.60 -4.48
C ALA A 106 23.21 32.10 -4.14
N SER A 107 22.17 31.67 -3.46
CA SER A 107 21.93 30.27 -3.13
C SER A 107 21.20 29.57 -4.28
N MET A 108 21.63 28.36 -4.62
CA MET A 108 20.93 27.48 -5.54
C MET A 108 19.98 26.60 -4.71
N ASP A 109 18.67 26.65 -4.96
CA ASP A 109 17.63 25.90 -4.24
C ASP A 109 17.66 24.39 -4.61
N LEU A 110 18.76 23.73 -4.26
CA LEU A 110 19.07 22.36 -4.66
C LEU A 110 18.47 21.33 -3.68
N PRO A 111 17.98 20.18 -4.18
CA PRO A 111 17.65 19.05 -3.32
C PRO A 111 18.87 18.55 -2.53
N PRO A 112 18.70 18.05 -1.28
CA PRO A 112 19.77 17.54 -0.42
C PRO A 112 20.66 16.51 -1.10
N ASP A 113 20.10 15.63 -1.92
CA ASP A 113 20.85 14.56 -2.59
C ASP A 113 21.79 15.13 -3.66
N LYS A 114 21.32 16.13 -4.43
CA LYS A 114 22.14 16.84 -5.42
C LYS A 114 23.20 17.71 -4.74
N ALA A 115 22.85 18.37 -3.64
CA ALA A 115 23.81 19.13 -2.83
C ALA A 115 24.89 18.20 -2.24
N LYS A 116 24.53 16.99 -1.81
CA LYS A 116 25.48 15.98 -1.32
C LYS A 116 26.43 15.50 -2.42
N LEU A 117 25.93 15.30 -3.64
CA LEU A 117 26.76 14.96 -4.80
C LEU A 117 27.75 16.08 -5.13
N LEU A 118 27.29 17.34 -5.17
CA LEU A 118 28.14 18.51 -5.44
C LEU A 118 29.18 18.75 -4.35
N LYS A 119 28.88 18.38 -3.09
CA LYS A 119 29.86 18.41 -2.00
C LYS A 119 31.05 17.47 -2.23
N GLN A 120 30.88 16.39 -2.98
CA GLN A 120 31.92 15.42 -3.29
C GLN A 120 32.85 15.86 -4.43
N TYR A 121 32.56 16.98 -5.11
CA TYR A 121 33.41 17.46 -6.20
C TYR A 121 34.77 17.89 -5.68
N ASP A 122 35.79 17.74 -6.54
CA ASP A 122 37.12 18.25 -6.28
C ASP A 122 37.13 19.79 -6.22
N ASP A 123 38.11 20.34 -5.50
CA ASP A 123 38.16 21.77 -5.20
C ASP A 123 38.38 22.63 -6.45
N VAL A 124 38.92 22.06 -7.55
CA VAL A 124 39.05 22.74 -8.85
C VAL A 124 37.66 22.95 -9.47
N LYS A 125 36.85 21.90 -9.61
CA LYS A 125 35.49 22.03 -10.15
C LYS A 125 34.58 22.92 -9.30
N LYS A 126 34.74 22.88 -7.98
CA LYS A 126 34.00 23.78 -7.08
C LYS A 126 34.38 25.24 -7.33
N TRP A 127 35.66 25.51 -7.58
CA TRP A 127 36.15 26.85 -7.88
C TRP A 127 35.67 27.36 -9.24
N ASP A 128 35.71 26.52 -10.27
CA ASP A 128 35.18 26.86 -11.59
C ASP A 128 33.69 27.20 -11.51
N MET A 129 32.91 26.43 -10.74
CA MET A 129 31.48 26.68 -10.52
C MET A 129 31.20 28.01 -9.79
N ILE A 130 32.07 28.42 -8.85
CA ILE A 130 31.95 29.73 -8.18
C ILE A 130 32.26 30.86 -9.17
N CYS A 131 33.33 30.72 -9.97
CA CYS A 131 33.68 31.69 -11.01
C CYS A 131 32.57 31.84 -12.05
N ASP A 132 31.97 30.73 -12.48
CA ASP A 132 30.83 30.75 -13.41
C ASP A 132 29.62 31.44 -12.79
N GLN A 133 29.34 31.17 -11.51
CA GLN A 133 28.22 31.80 -10.80
C GLN A 133 28.37 33.33 -10.68
N GLU A 134 29.58 33.84 -10.44
CA GLU A 134 29.83 35.29 -10.38
C GLU A 134 29.68 35.98 -11.76
N ARG A 135 29.75 35.21 -12.85
CA ARG A 135 29.53 35.70 -14.22
C ARG A 135 28.05 35.72 -14.61
N VAL A 136 27.19 35.01 -13.87
CA VAL A 136 25.75 34.93 -14.14
C VAL A 136 25.03 36.03 -13.37
N SER A 137 24.46 36.99 -14.11
CA SER A 137 23.56 38.02 -13.57
C SER A 137 22.19 37.93 -14.22
N ALA A 138 21.15 38.29 -13.46
CA ALA A 138 19.80 38.37 -13.99
C ALA A 138 19.74 39.45 -15.07
N LYS A 139 19.07 39.16 -16.18
CA LYS A 139 18.91 40.10 -17.29
C LYS A 139 18.17 41.38 -16.87
N ASP A 140 17.07 41.21 -16.14
CA ASP A 140 16.22 42.30 -15.67
C ASP A 140 15.78 42.06 -14.20
N PRO A 141 15.58 43.11 -13.39
CA PRO A 141 15.07 42.99 -12.02
C PRO A 141 13.57 42.66 -11.99
N PRO A 142 13.03 42.11 -10.87
CA PRO A 142 11.60 41.80 -10.74
C PRO A 142 10.68 42.97 -11.07
N SER A 143 11.04 44.18 -10.63
CA SER A 143 10.29 45.42 -10.86
C SER A 143 10.09 45.74 -12.36
N HIS A 144 11.01 45.31 -13.24
CA HIS A 144 10.86 45.47 -14.69
C HIS A 144 9.60 44.78 -15.21
N TYR A 145 9.43 43.50 -14.85
CA TYR A 145 8.29 42.68 -15.27
C TYR A 145 6.99 43.17 -14.61
N LEU A 146 7.05 43.47 -13.32
CA LEU A 146 5.89 43.93 -12.55
C LEU A 146 5.34 45.26 -13.06
N ASN A 147 6.21 46.21 -13.45
CA ASN A 147 5.76 47.48 -14.02
C ASN A 147 5.00 47.29 -15.34
N LYS A 148 5.40 46.32 -16.16
CA LYS A 148 4.69 45.98 -17.41
C LYS A 148 3.36 45.29 -17.12
N LEU A 149 3.33 44.29 -16.24
CA LEU A 149 2.09 43.60 -15.83
C LEU A 149 1.07 44.56 -15.20
N LYS A 150 1.50 45.41 -14.26
CA LYS A 150 0.66 46.48 -13.68
C LYS A 150 0.14 47.44 -14.75
N THR A 151 0.91 47.70 -15.80
CA THR A 151 0.47 48.55 -16.93
C THR A 151 -0.58 47.85 -17.81
N TYR A 152 -0.49 46.53 -18.00
CA TYR A 152 -1.54 45.76 -18.67
C TYR A 152 -2.84 45.66 -17.86
N LEU A 153 -2.75 45.75 -16.54
CA LEU A 153 -3.91 45.73 -15.65
C LEU A 153 -4.62 47.10 -15.53
N ASP A 154 -3.89 48.21 -15.71
CA ASP A 154 -4.43 49.56 -15.56
C ASP A 154 -5.44 49.89 -16.69
N PRO A 155 -6.76 50.02 -16.41
CA PRO A 155 -7.77 50.26 -17.45
C PRO A 155 -7.53 51.54 -18.27
N LYS A 156 -6.84 52.53 -17.68
CA LYS A 156 -6.52 53.83 -18.30
C LYS A 156 -5.24 53.77 -19.15
N ALA A 157 -4.39 52.76 -19.00
CA ALA A 157 -3.11 52.65 -19.71
C ALA A 157 -3.27 52.71 -21.23
N SER A 158 -4.27 52.02 -21.78
CA SER A 158 -4.57 52.05 -23.22
C SER A 158 -4.82 53.46 -23.79
N ARG A 159 -5.24 54.42 -22.95
CA ARG A 159 -5.49 55.82 -23.35
C ARG A 159 -4.25 56.70 -23.21
N SER A 160 -3.32 56.36 -22.31
CA SER A 160 -2.11 57.12 -22.06
C SER A 160 -0.97 56.75 -23.01
N SER A 161 -0.51 57.72 -23.81
CA SER A 161 0.65 57.52 -24.69
C SER A 161 1.91 57.14 -23.92
N ARG A 162 2.11 57.72 -22.73
CA ARG A 162 3.25 57.39 -21.85
C ARG A 162 3.19 55.93 -21.37
N LYS A 163 2.02 55.45 -20.95
CA LYS A 163 1.84 54.06 -20.49
C LYS A 163 2.01 53.05 -21.63
N ARG A 164 1.50 53.35 -22.83
CA ARG A 164 1.75 52.52 -24.03
C ARG A 164 3.25 52.40 -24.36
N LYS A 165 4.04 53.46 -24.14
CA LYS A 165 5.50 53.38 -24.32
C LYS A 165 6.21 52.56 -23.23
N MET A 166 5.64 52.44 -22.03
CA MET A 166 6.26 51.67 -20.93
C MET A 166 6.24 50.15 -21.17
N VAL A 167 5.24 49.62 -21.88
CA VAL A 167 5.20 48.19 -22.21
C VAL A 167 6.20 47.80 -23.30
N GLY A 168 6.60 48.78 -24.13
CA GLY A 168 7.56 48.58 -25.21
C GLY A 168 6.95 47.86 -26.41
N GLU A 169 7.81 47.26 -27.24
CA GLU A 169 7.40 46.51 -28.44
C GLU A 169 7.07 45.03 -28.14
N SER A 170 7.54 44.53 -27.00
CA SER A 170 7.27 43.16 -26.56
C SER A 170 5.79 42.94 -26.28
N THR A 171 5.26 41.80 -26.71
CA THR A 171 3.90 41.40 -26.35
C THR A 171 3.81 41.02 -24.88
N SER A 172 2.61 41.04 -24.30
CA SER A 172 2.39 40.53 -22.94
C SER A 172 2.87 39.08 -22.79
N THR A 173 2.66 38.23 -23.80
CA THR A 173 3.12 36.84 -23.82
C THR A 173 4.63 36.74 -23.74
N GLN A 174 5.36 37.57 -24.48
CA GLN A 174 6.82 37.57 -24.40
C GLN A 174 7.32 38.02 -23.03
N VAL A 175 6.71 39.06 -22.46
CA VAL A 175 7.03 39.53 -21.10
C VAL A 175 6.81 38.43 -20.06
N LEU A 176 5.71 37.67 -20.18
CA LEU A 176 5.42 36.54 -19.30
C LEU A 176 6.39 35.37 -19.51
N ARG A 177 6.80 35.07 -20.74
CA ARG A 177 7.79 34.00 -21.02
C ARG A 177 9.15 34.36 -20.44
N ASP A 178 9.59 35.60 -20.61
CA ASP A 178 10.83 36.08 -20.02
C ASP A 178 10.78 36.09 -18.47
N LEU A 179 9.61 36.39 -17.91
CA LEU A 179 9.35 36.29 -16.47
C LEU A 179 9.38 34.82 -15.99
N GLU A 180 8.76 33.89 -16.69
CA GLU A 180 8.78 32.45 -16.37
C GLU A 180 10.22 31.94 -16.32
N ILE A 181 11.00 32.27 -17.35
CA ILE A 181 12.41 31.88 -17.42
C ILE A 181 13.14 32.45 -16.22
N SER A 182 12.96 33.74 -15.92
CA SER A 182 13.60 34.41 -14.78
C SER A 182 13.24 33.75 -13.44
N LEU A 183 11.96 33.42 -13.22
CA LEU A 183 11.50 32.74 -12.01
C LEU A 183 12.11 31.34 -11.85
N ARG A 184 12.35 30.63 -12.97
CA ARG A 184 12.86 29.25 -12.96
C ARG A 184 14.39 29.15 -12.94
N THR A 185 15.10 30.08 -13.57
CA THR A 185 16.54 29.95 -13.82
C THR A 185 17.41 30.95 -13.07
N ASN A 186 16.85 32.05 -12.56
CA ASN A 186 17.64 32.96 -11.72
C ASN A 186 17.87 32.38 -10.33
N HIS A 187 18.78 33.01 -9.60
CA HIS A 187 19.07 32.67 -8.22
C HIS A 187 17.86 32.90 -7.30
N ILE A 188 17.77 32.16 -6.20
CA ILE A 188 16.57 32.15 -5.37
C ILE A 188 16.21 33.51 -4.75
N GLU A 189 17.19 34.36 -4.46
CA GLU A 189 16.93 35.71 -3.93
C GLU A 189 16.17 36.59 -4.93
N TRP A 190 16.33 36.39 -6.24
CA TRP A 190 15.53 37.08 -7.25
C TRP A 190 14.04 36.72 -7.12
N VAL A 191 13.74 35.43 -6.85
CA VAL A 191 12.36 34.97 -6.62
C VAL A 191 11.82 35.51 -5.30
N ARG A 192 12.64 35.55 -4.24
CA ARG A 192 12.25 36.16 -2.96
C ARG A 192 11.99 37.65 -3.09
N GLU A 193 12.81 38.36 -3.87
CA GLU A 193 12.61 39.77 -4.19
C GLU A 193 11.32 39.97 -4.97
N PHE A 194 11.02 39.13 -5.97
CA PHE A 194 9.75 39.17 -6.70
C PHE A 194 8.54 38.97 -5.76
N LEU A 195 8.65 38.05 -4.80
CA LEU A 195 7.61 37.71 -3.82
C LEU A 195 7.63 38.57 -2.55
N SER A 196 8.40 39.66 -2.54
CA SER A 196 8.54 40.51 -1.35
C SER A 196 7.28 41.34 -1.09
N GLU A 197 7.17 41.87 0.14
CA GLU A 197 6.12 42.83 0.51
C GLU A 197 6.15 44.11 -0.33
N GLU A 198 7.32 44.51 -0.82
CA GLU A 198 7.47 45.70 -1.67
C GLU A 198 6.97 45.45 -3.10
N ASN A 199 7.33 44.29 -3.67
CA ASN A 199 7.04 44.00 -5.07
C ASN A 199 5.63 43.43 -5.28
N GLN A 200 5.12 42.65 -4.31
CA GLN A 200 3.80 41.98 -4.37
C GLN A 200 3.62 41.20 -5.67
N GLY A 201 4.67 40.50 -6.10
CA GLY A 201 4.70 39.91 -7.43
C GLY A 201 3.70 38.76 -7.62
N LEU A 202 3.38 38.02 -6.55
CA LEU A 202 2.36 36.98 -6.59
C LEU A 202 0.98 37.59 -6.87
N ASP A 203 0.59 38.64 -6.14
CA ASP A 203 -0.73 39.28 -6.29
C ASP A 203 -0.89 39.85 -7.70
N VAL A 204 0.13 40.54 -8.22
CA VAL A 204 0.11 41.10 -9.58
C VAL A 204 -0.04 40.01 -10.65
N LEU A 205 0.63 38.86 -10.46
CA LEU A 205 0.54 37.72 -11.38
C LEU A 205 -0.85 37.08 -11.31
N VAL A 206 -1.42 36.93 -10.12
CA VAL A 206 -2.76 36.37 -9.91
C VAL A 206 -3.83 37.31 -10.45
N ASP A 207 -3.73 38.61 -10.23
CA ASP A 207 -4.61 39.63 -10.82
C ASP A 207 -4.60 39.57 -12.35
N TYR A 208 -3.40 39.42 -12.93
CA TYR A 208 -3.24 39.28 -14.37
C TYR A 208 -3.89 38.01 -14.92
N LEU A 209 -3.65 36.87 -14.25
CA LEU A 209 -4.27 35.60 -14.59
C LEU A 209 -5.81 35.69 -14.48
N THR A 210 -6.32 36.28 -13.41
CA THR A 210 -7.75 36.52 -13.17
C THR A 210 -8.36 37.35 -14.30
N PHE A 211 -7.70 38.45 -14.68
CA PHE A 211 -8.12 39.28 -15.80
C PHE A 211 -8.20 38.48 -17.10
N ARG A 212 -7.20 37.63 -17.40
CA ARG A 212 -7.19 36.79 -18.60
C ARG A 212 -8.27 35.69 -18.56
N LEU A 213 -8.48 35.05 -17.42
CA LEU A 213 -9.53 34.04 -17.23
C LEU A 213 -10.93 34.62 -17.39
N MET A 214 -11.16 35.85 -16.90
CA MET A 214 -12.42 36.56 -17.11
C MET A 214 -12.72 36.77 -18.60
N MET A 215 -11.69 37.11 -19.39
CA MET A 215 -11.81 37.27 -20.84
C MET A 215 -12.07 35.93 -21.54
N LEU A 216 -11.32 34.88 -21.20
CA LEU A 216 -11.51 33.54 -21.75
C LEU A 216 -12.94 33.03 -21.52
N ARG A 217 -13.44 33.16 -20.30
CA ARG A 217 -14.80 32.75 -19.91
C ARG A 217 -15.87 33.52 -20.68
N HIS A 218 -15.64 34.80 -20.98
CA HIS A 218 -16.59 35.54 -21.79
C HIS A 218 -16.56 35.07 -23.25
N GLU A 219 -15.39 34.83 -23.82
CA GLU A 219 -15.26 34.28 -25.17
C GLU A 219 -15.95 32.91 -25.30
N GLN A 220 -15.90 32.07 -24.27
CA GLN A 220 -16.62 30.79 -24.22
C GLN A 220 -18.14 30.98 -24.24
N ARG A 221 -18.69 31.82 -23.36
CA ARG A 221 -20.14 32.12 -23.35
C ARG A 221 -20.65 32.72 -24.66
N LEU A 222 -19.82 33.55 -25.32
CA LEU A 222 -20.14 34.08 -26.64
C LEU A 222 -20.26 32.96 -27.68
N ARG A 223 -19.38 31.97 -27.60
CA ARG A 223 -19.38 30.82 -28.52
C ARG A 223 -20.58 29.92 -28.27
N GLU A 224 -20.83 29.55 -27.02
CA GLU A 224 -21.98 28.73 -26.62
C GLU A 224 -23.29 29.37 -27.11
N SER A 225 -23.46 30.67 -26.90
CA SER A 225 -24.64 31.39 -27.40
C SER A 225 -24.76 31.45 -28.92
N LEU A 226 -23.65 31.38 -29.66
CA LEU A 226 -23.69 31.34 -31.14
C LEU A 226 -24.04 29.93 -31.64
N GLU A 227 -23.56 28.90 -30.96
CA GLU A 227 -23.89 27.50 -31.24
C GLU A 227 -25.39 27.24 -30.98
N ASP A 228 -25.94 27.73 -29.86
CA ASP A 228 -27.38 27.66 -29.54
C ASP A 228 -28.27 28.39 -30.58
N GLU A 229 -27.78 29.51 -31.13
CA GLU A 229 -28.47 30.30 -32.16
C GLU A 229 -28.46 29.61 -33.53
N GLU A 230 -27.40 28.89 -33.89
CA GLU A 230 -27.34 28.10 -35.13
C GLU A 230 -28.24 26.85 -35.05
N GLU A 231 -28.29 26.18 -33.89
CA GLU A 231 -29.25 25.09 -33.66
C GLU A 231 -30.71 25.58 -33.68
N SER A 232 -30.99 26.73 -33.07
CA SER A 232 -32.34 27.31 -33.03
C SER A 232 -32.85 27.78 -34.40
N LYS A 233 -31.95 28.31 -35.26
CA LYS A 233 -32.29 28.71 -36.64
C LYS A 233 -32.60 27.52 -37.55
N ASN A 234 -32.09 26.33 -37.23
CA ASN A 234 -32.41 25.10 -37.96
C ASN A 234 -33.79 24.52 -37.64
N ILE A 235 -34.42 24.96 -36.53
CA ILE A 235 -35.73 24.41 -36.09
C ILE A 235 -36.90 25.34 -36.41
N ASN A 236 -36.71 26.67 -36.39
CA ASN A 236 -37.78 27.60 -36.75
C ASN A 236 -37.25 28.77 -37.59
N GLY A 237 -37.55 28.72 -38.90
CA GLY A 237 -37.36 29.86 -39.79
C GLY A 237 -38.19 31.04 -39.32
N GLN A 238 -37.50 32.11 -38.91
CA GLN A 238 -37.97 33.40 -38.38
C GLN A 238 -38.03 33.49 -36.85
N LEU A 239 -37.04 34.22 -36.29
CA LEU A 239 -37.26 35.36 -35.40
C LEU A 239 -35.98 36.23 -35.33
N LYS A 240 -36.19 37.51 -35.06
CA LYS A 240 -35.23 38.63 -35.14
C LYS A 240 -34.07 38.53 -34.13
N PRO A 241 -32.92 39.17 -34.41
CA PRO A 241 -31.74 39.11 -33.54
C PRO A 241 -31.94 40.00 -32.30
N SER A 242 -32.32 39.39 -31.17
CA SER A 242 -32.24 40.03 -29.85
C SER A 242 -30.93 39.69 -29.18
N VAL A 243 -29.84 40.27 -29.68
CA VAL A 243 -28.50 40.05 -29.16
C VAL A 243 -27.96 41.36 -28.57
N GLU A 244 -28.28 41.57 -27.29
CA GLU A 244 -27.55 42.48 -26.38
C GLU A 244 -26.16 41.90 -26.00
N ILE A 245 -25.59 41.02 -26.81
CA ILE A 245 -24.37 40.23 -26.51
C ILE A 245 -23.12 40.99 -26.95
N ASN A 246 -22.99 42.21 -26.47
CA ASN A 246 -21.78 43.00 -26.65
C ASN A 246 -21.68 43.97 -25.49
N SER A 247 -21.51 43.42 -24.28
CA SER A 247 -21.33 44.24 -23.08
C SER A 247 -20.28 45.33 -23.36
N PRO A 248 -20.60 46.62 -23.16
CA PRO A 248 -19.65 47.72 -23.39
C PRO A 248 -18.31 47.51 -22.69
N ARG A 249 -18.30 46.74 -21.60
CA ARG A 249 -17.10 46.33 -20.86
C ARG A 249 -16.17 45.45 -21.69
N MET A 250 -16.70 44.49 -22.45
CA MET A 250 -15.88 43.57 -23.26
C MET A 250 -15.27 44.27 -24.47
N LYS A 251 -16.05 45.11 -25.17
CA LYS A 251 -15.53 45.92 -26.28
C LYS A 251 -14.41 46.85 -25.83
N ARG A 252 -14.51 47.41 -24.61
CA ARG A 252 -13.43 48.21 -24.00
C ARG A 252 -12.21 47.35 -23.67
N ALA A 253 -12.39 46.15 -23.12
CA ALA A 253 -11.30 45.23 -22.81
C ALA A 253 -10.57 44.74 -24.07
N SER A 254 -11.29 44.38 -25.13
CA SER A 254 -10.70 43.98 -26.42
C SER A 254 -9.87 45.12 -27.04
N ARG A 255 -10.39 46.35 -27.05
CA ARG A 255 -9.60 47.53 -27.50
C ARG A 255 -8.39 47.80 -26.61
N HIS A 256 -8.49 47.52 -25.32
CA HIS A 256 -7.40 47.67 -24.37
C HIS A 256 -6.26 46.70 -24.68
N VAL A 257 -6.59 45.41 -24.87
CA VAL A 257 -5.66 44.34 -25.28
C VAL A 257 -4.90 44.72 -26.56
N GLN A 258 -5.61 45.16 -27.60
CA GLN A 258 -5.00 45.56 -28.86
C GLN A 258 -4.07 46.78 -28.70
N LYS A 259 -4.49 47.81 -27.94
CA LYS A 259 -3.72 49.06 -27.78
C LYS A 259 -2.46 48.91 -26.92
N LEU A 260 -2.38 47.87 -26.11
CA LEU A 260 -1.20 47.55 -25.30
C LEU A 260 -0.36 46.41 -25.88
N ASN A 261 -0.64 45.98 -27.11
CA ASN A 261 0.06 44.86 -27.75
C ASN A 261 0.04 43.58 -26.89
N MET A 262 -1.07 43.33 -26.19
CA MET A 262 -1.23 42.14 -25.40
C MET A 262 -1.40 40.93 -26.32
N GLY A 263 -0.67 39.85 -26.07
CA GLY A 263 -0.69 38.63 -26.89
C GLY A 263 -1.95 37.79 -26.65
N ASP A 264 -1.94 36.56 -27.19
CA ASP A 264 -3.07 35.65 -27.06
C ASP A 264 -3.33 35.34 -25.58
N SER A 265 -4.59 35.48 -25.18
CA SER A 265 -5.05 35.14 -23.84
C SER A 265 -4.75 33.69 -23.45
N LYS A 266 -4.80 32.74 -24.40
CA LYS A 266 -4.54 31.32 -24.16
C LYS A 266 -3.09 31.07 -23.78
N ASP A 267 -2.17 31.62 -24.58
CA ASP A 267 -0.74 31.54 -24.30
C ASP A 267 -0.38 32.24 -22.99
N ASP A 268 -0.96 33.42 -22.73
CA ASP A 268 -0.73 34.15 -21.50
C ASP A 268 -1.17 33.36 -20.26
N ILE A 269 -2.36 32.72 -20.30
CA ILE A 269 -2.85 31.86 -19.22
C ILE A 269 -1.87 30.70 -19.00
N HIS A 270 -1.49 29.99 -20.06
CA HIS A 270 -0.55 28.87 -19.96
C HIS A 270 0.78 29.29 -19.30
N VAL A 271 1.35 30.41 -19.73
CA VAL A 271 2.63 30.89 -19.19
C VAL A 271 2.48 31.40 -17.74
N CYS A 272 1.34 32.01 -17.37
CA CYS A 272 1.07 32.35 -15.96
C CYS A 272 1.05 31.10 -15.07
N ILE A 273 0.47 29.99 -15.54
CA ILE A 273 0.51 28.71 -14.82
C ILE A 273 1.94 28.16 -14.73
N MET A 274 2.77 28.33 -15.76
CA MET A 274 4.20 27.99 -15.68
C MET A 274 4.96 28.86 -14.67
N CYS A 275 4.66 30.16 -14.58
CA CYS A 275 5.23 31.04 -13.54
C CYS A 275 4.83 30.57 -12.14
N LEU A 276 3.56 30.24 -11.91
CA LEU A 276 3.09 29.70 -10.63
C LEU A 276 3.77 28.36 -10.30
N ARG A 277 3.98 27.49 -11.28
CA ARG A 277 4.76 26.25 -11.12
C ARG A 277 6.20 26.54 -10.67
N ALA A 278 6.85 27.53 -11.28
CA ALA A 278 8.21 27.92 -10.92
C ALA A 278 8.27 28.48 -9.48
N ILE A 279 7.33 29.34 -9.10
CA ILE A 279 7.19 29.89 -7.74
C ILE A 279 6.98 28.77 -6.71
N MET A 280 6.09 27.82 -7.00
CA MET A 280 5.76 26.69 -6.14
C MET A 280 6.90 25.67 -6.00
N ASN A 281 7.87 25.66 -6.92
CA ASN A 281 9.02 24.77 -6.82
C ASN A 281 9.93 25.10 -5.62
N ASN A 282 9.82 26.31 -5.09
CA ASN A 282 10.49 26.76 -3.87
C ASN A 282 9.55 26.69 -2.64
N LYS A 283 10.08 26.32 -1.48
CA LYS A 283 9.29 26.21 -0.23
C LYS A 283 8.62 27.54 0.18
N TYR A 284 9.35 28.65 0.10
CA TYR A 284 8.82 29.96 0.47
C TYR A 284 7.71 30.39 -0.50
N GLY A 285 7.94 30.26 -1.80
CA GLY A 285 6.92 30.55 -2.82
C GLY A 285 5.70 29.66 -2.73
N PHE A 286 5.87 28.36 -2.46
CA PHE A 286 4.77 27.43 -2.25
C PHE A 286 3.87 27.86 -1.08
N ASN A 287 4.45 28.21 0.07
CA ASN A 287 3.67 28.63 1.24
C ASN A 287 2.83 29.89 0.94
N LEU A 288 3.40 30.87 0.23
CA LEU A 288 2.66 32.07 -0.17
C LEU A 288 1.48 31.72 -1.10
N VAL A 289 1.69 30.83 -2.08
CA VAL A 289 0.60 30.35 -2.96
C VAL A 289 -0.44 29.56 -2.16
N PHE A 290 0.00 28.74 -1.21
CA PHE A 290 -0.87 27.92 -0.36
C PHE A 290 -1.79 28.78 0.53
N GLU A 291 -1.29 29.91 1.02
CA GLU A 291 -2.06 30.89 1.80
C GLU A 291 -2.96 31.79 0.92
N HIS A 292 -2.62 31.98 -0.35
CA HIS A 292 -3.34 32.85 -1.28
C HIS A 292 -4.53 32.12 -1.96
N ARG A 293 -5.70 32.12 -1.31
CA ARG A 293 -6.93 31.42 -1.78
C ARG A 293 -7.32 31.69 -3.24
N GLU A 294 -7.23 32.94 -3.69
CA GLU A 294 -7.58 33.29 -5.07
C GLU A 294 -6.59 32.74 -6.10
N ALA A 295 -5.33 32.50 -5.72
CA ALA A 295 -4.33 31.94 -6.62
C ALA A 295 -4.71 30.50 -6.98
N ILE A 296 -5.10 29.72 -5.97
CA ILE A 296 -5.52 28.32 -6.13
C ILE A 296 -6.84 28.24 -6.90
N SER A 297 -7.78 29.15 -6.61
CA SER A 297 -9.04 29.25 -7.36
C SER A 297 -8.78 29.58 -8.84
N CYS A 298 -7.84 30.47 -9.14
CA CYS A 298 -7.43 30.78 -10.52
C CYS A 298 -6.73 29.61 -11.21
N ILE A 299 -5.90 28.85 -10.50
CA ILE A 299 -5.31 27.60 -11.02
C ILE A 299 -6.43 26.63 -11.41
N ALA A 300 -7.42 26.41 -10.53
CA ALA A 300 -8.57 25.55 -10.82
C ALA A 300 -9.39 26.05 -12.04
N LEU A 301 -9.72 27.35 -12.09
CA LEU A 301 -10.44 27.96 -13.21
C LEU A 301 -9.68 27.86 -14.55
N SER A 302 -8.34 27.76 -14.51
CA SER A 302 -7.52 27.56 -15.69
C SER A 302 -7.69 26.19 -16.34
N LEU A 303 -8.38 25.24 -15.69
CA LEU A 303 -8.80 23.97 -16.29
C LEU A 303 -9.72 24.17 -17.52
N ASN A 304 -10.41 25.31 -17.62
CA ASN A 304 -11.22 25.66 -18.81
C ASN A 304 -10.39 26.03 -20.04
N HIS A 305 -9.07 26.08 -19.93
CA HIS A 305 -8.19 26.33 -21.06
C HIS A 305 -8.27 25.21 -22.10
N ARG A 306 -8.25 25.51 -23.40
CA ARG A 306 -8.43 24.48 -24.45
C ARG A 306 -7.30 23.48 -24.55
N SER A 307 -6.07 23.92 -24.35
CA SER A 307 -4.89 23.05 -24.46
C SER A 307 -4.87 22.00 -23.36
N LEU A 308 -4.87 20.72 -23.74
CA LEU A 308 -4.74 19.58 -22.82
C LEU A 308 -3.43 19.59 -22.04
N ARG A 309 -2.35 20.10 -22.65
CA ARG A 309 -1.07 20.34 -21.95
C ARG A 309 -1.22 21.32 -20.78
N THR A 310 -2.04 22.36 -20.94
CA THR A 310 -2.31 23.31 -19.85
C THR A 310 -3.16 22.67 -18.77
N LYS A 311 -4.18 21.91 -19.15
CA LYS A 311 -5.03 21.17 -18.21
C LYS A 311 -4.21 20.17 -17.38
N ALA A 312 -3.33 19.40 -18.02
CA ALA A 312 -2.43 18.47 -17.36
C ALA A 312 -1.56 19.18 -16.31
N LEU A 313 -0.94 20.30 -16.69
CA LEU A 313 -0.13 21.10 -15.75
C LEU A 313 -0.96 21.66 -14.59
N VAL A 314 -2.18 22.14 -14.84
CA VAL A 314 -3.10 22.59 -13.79
C VAL A 314 -3.38 21.46 -12.80
N LEU A 315 -3.71 20.26 -13.30
CA LEU A 315 -3.99 19.10 -12.46
C LEU A 315 -2.77 18.64 -11.66
N GLU A 316 -1.57 18.67 -12.24
CA GLU A 316 -0.32 18.40 -11.51
C GLU A 316 -0.13 19.35 -10.32
N LEU A 317 -0.40 20.64 -10.50
CA LEU A 317 -0.28 21.64 -9.45
C LEU A 317 -1.34 21.44 -8.34
N LEU A 318 -2.60 21.21 -8.73
CA LEU A 318 -3.69 20.98 -7.77
C LEU A 318 -3.47 19.69 -6.98
N ALA A 319 -3.02 18.61 -7.64
CA ALA A 319 -2.65 17.35 -6.99
C ALA A 319 -1.54 17.55 -5.95
N ALA A 320 -0.51 18.33 -6.28
CA ALA A 320 0.57 18.63 -5.35
C ALA A 320 0.10 19.42 -4.12
N ILE A 321 -0.81 20.39 -4.30
CA ILE A 321 -1.40 21.14 -3.19
C ILE A 321 -2.29 20.23 -2.34
N CYS A 322 -3.10 19.37 -2.98
CA CYS A 322 -4.04 18.46 -2.32
C CYS A 322 -3.35 17.53 -1.30
N LEU A 323 -2.15 17.04 -1.64
CA LEU A 323 -1.39 16.09 -0.81
C LEU A 323 -0.77 16.72 0.45
N VAL A 324 -0.66 18.05 0.51
CA VAL A 324 -0.11 18.73 1.69
C VAL A 324 -1.17 18.81 2.78
N LYS A 325 -0.76 18.70 4.05
CA LYS A 325 -1.68 18.80 5.21
C LYS A 325 -2.51 20.09 5.14
N GLY A 326 -3.83 19.96 5.19
CA GLY A 326 -4.79 21.07 5.05
C GLY A 326 -5.06 21.51 3.61
N GLY A 327 -4.32 20.97 2.63
CA GLY A 327 -4.49 21.30 1.21
C GLY A 327 -5.75 20.70 0.59
N HIS A 328 -6.19 19.54 1.08
CA HIS A 328 -7.39 18.85 0.57
C HIS A 328 -8.64 19.75 0.64
N GLU A 329 -8.92 20.35 1.81
CA GLU A 329 -10.04 21.28 1.99
C GLU A 329 -9.95 22.50 1.06
N ILE A 330 -8.74 23.03 0.84
CA ILE A 330 -8.52 24.18 -0.04
C ILE A 330 -8.84 23.82 -1.49
N ILE A 331 -8.44 22.62 -1.94
CA ILE A 331 -8.76 22.12 -3.28
C ILE A 331 -10.26 21.91 -3.45
N LEU A 332 -10.94 21.29 -2.48
CA LEU A 332 -12.40 21.12 -2.54
C LEU A 332 -13.12 22.48 -2.58
N ASN A 333 -12.68 23.45 -1.79
CA ASN A 333 -13.23 24.80 -1.83
C ASN A 333 -12.97 25.51 -3.17
N ALA A 334 -11.80 25.29 -3.78
CA ALA A 334 -11.51 25.81 -5.11
C ALA A 334 -12.44 25.19 -6.18
N PHE A 335 -12.76 23.89 -6.08
CA PHE A 335 -13.72 23.24 -6.98
C PHE A 335 -15.18 23.59 -6.68
N ASN A 336 -15.53 23.91 -5.43
CA ASN A 336 -16.83 24.51 -5.11
C ASN A 336 -16.96 25.90 -5.75
N ASN A 337 -15.92 26.73 -5.66
CA ASN A 337 -15.88 27.99 -6.39
C ASN A 337 -15.93 27.78 -7.91
N PHE A 338 -15.21 26.78 -8.43
CA PHE A 338 -15.27 26.41 -9.85
C PHE A 338 -16.69 26.04 -10.26
N LYS A 339 -17.41 25.24 -9.46
CA LYS A 339 -18.81 24.88 -9.68
C LYS A 339 -19.68 26.13 -9.77
N ASP A 340 -19.62 27.02 -8.78
CA ASP A 340 -20.46 28.22 -8.75
C ASP A 340 -20.15 29.15 -9.92
N VAL A 341 -18.86 29.37 -10.17
CA VAL A 341 -18.38 30.21 -11.26
C VAL A 341 -18.81 29.57 -12.57
N CYS A 342 -18.41 28.35 -12.92
CA CYS A 342 -18.75 27.67 -14.18
C CYS A 342 -20.22 27.22 -14.30
N SER A 343 -21.03 27.42 -13.25
CA SER A 343 -22.43 27.02 -13.20
C SER A 343 -22.63 25.51 -13.42
N GLU A 344 -21.76 24.69 -12.82
CA GLU A 344 -21.89 23.24 -12.86
C GLU A 344 -23.02 22.76 -11.94
N THR A 345 -23.66 21.66 -12.30
CA THR A 345 -24.69 21.04 -11.44
C THR A 345 -24.05 20.33 -10.25
N GLN A 346 -22.95 19.62 -10.51
CA GLN A 346 -22.12 18.90 -9.55
C GLN A 346 -20.68 19.37 -9.70
N ARG A 347 -19.92 19.43 -8.61
CA ARG A 347 -18.49 19.78 -8.70
C ARG A 347 -17.76 18.67 -9.48
N PHE A 348 -16.69 19.04 -10.19
CA PHE A 348 -15.91 18.15 -11.07
C PHE A 348 -16.63 17.72 -12.37
N GLN A 349 -17.84 18.18 -12.65
CA GLN A 349 -18.57 17.80 -13.87
C GLN A 349 -17.79 18.15 -15.15
N THR A 350 -17.24 19.36 -15.24
CA THR A 350 -16.46 19.79 -16.40
C THR A 350 -15.14 19.02 -16.52
N LEU A 351 -14.51 18.67 -15.39
CA LEU A 351 -13.32 17.82 -15.37
C LEU A 351 -13.63 16.45 -15.99
N MET A 352 -14.74 15.82 -15.56
CA MET A 352 -15.18 14.54 -16.10
C MET A 352 -15.55 14.63 -17.59
N ASN A 353 -16.21 15.70 -18.02
CA ASN A 353 -16.49 15.91 -19.45
C ASN A 353 -15.20 15.98 -20.30
N TYR A 354 -14.15 16.64 -19.80
CA TYR A 354 -12.85 16.67 -20.49
C TYR A 354 -12.14 15.32 -20.47
N PHE A 355 -12.24 14.58 -19.37
CA PHE A 355 -11.61 13.27 -19.24
C PHE A 355 -12.27 12.23 -20.14
N SER A 356 -13.61 12.23 -20.22
CA SER A 356 -14.38 11.24 -20.96
C SER A 356 -14.44 11.48 -22.48
N ASN A 357 -13.99 12.64 -22.97
CA ASN A 357 -14.05 12.96 -24.40
C ASN A 357 -12.88 12.31 -25.18
N TYR A 358 -13.19 11.21 -25.86
CA TYR A 358 -12.25 10.33 -26.56
C TYR A 358 -11.69 10.92 -27.87
N ASP A 359 -12.32 11.95 -28.44
CA ASP A 359 -11.89 12.55 -29.72
C ASP A 359 -10.55 13.30 -29.60
N CYS A 360 -10.10 13.57 -28.37
CA CYS A 360 -8.89 14.34 -28.08
C CYS A 360 -7.88 13.51 -27.26
N PHE A 361 -7.36 12.43 -27.84
CA PHE A 361 -6.39 11.53 -27.20
C PHE A 361 -5.09 12.28 -26.80
N TYR A 362 -4.86 12.46 -25.50
CA TYR A 362 -3.61 13.01 -24.96
C TYR A 362 -3.28 12.34 -23.62
N ILE A 363 -2.42 11.33 -23.70
CA ILE A 363 -2.08 10.42 -22.58
C ILE A 363 -1.65 11.19 -21.33
N GLU A 364 -0.77 12.20 -21.46
CA GLU A 364 -0.27 12.96 -20.29
C GLU A 364 -1.40 13.65 -19.50
N PHE A 365 -2.45 14.13 -20.18
CA PHE A 365 -3.62 14.71 -19.50
C PHE A 365 -4.46 13.63 -18.83
N MET A 366 -4.69 12.50 -19.49
CA MET A 366 -5.45 11.40 -18.91
C MET A 366 -4.76 10.86 -17.65
N VAL A 367 -3.44 10.69 -17.69
CA VAL A 367 -2.62 10.29 -16.54
C VAL A 367 -2.72 11.34 -15.43
N ALA A 368 -2.55 12.63 -15.75
CA ALA A 368 -2.65 13.70 -14.75
C ALA A 368 -4.06 13.82 -14.14
N CYS A 369 -5.10 13.61 -14.94
CA CYS A 369 -6.50 13.62 -14.52
C CYS A 369 -6.80 12.45 -13.59
N MET A 370 -6.45 11.24 -14.00
CA MET A 370 -6.64 10.05 -13.19
C MET A 370 -5.85 10.13 -11.88
N GLN A 371 -4.59 10.60 -11.95
CA GLN A 371 -3.76 10.82 -10.78
C GLN A 371 -4.40 11.84 -9.81
N PHE A 372 -4.93 12.94 -10.33
CA PHE A 372 -5.62 13.94 -9.50
C PHE A 372 -6.86 13.33 -8.82
N ILE A 373 -7.68 12.58 -9.55
CA ILE A 373 -8.87 11.89 -9.01
C ILE A 373 -8.46 10.94 -7.88
N ASN A 374 -7.43 10.10 -8.10
CA ASN A 374 -6.91 9.18 -7.08
C ASN A 374 -6.53 9.91 -5.80
N ILE A 375 -5.86 11.05 -5.91
CA ILE A 375 -5.42 11.83 -4.76
C ILE A 375 -6.62 12.46 -4.06
N VAL A 376 -7.51 13.15 -4.78
CA VAL A 376 -8.63 13.85 -4.13
C VAL A 376 -9.60 12.87 -3.44
N VAL A 377 -9.81 11.67 -4.00
CA VAL A 377 -10.69 10.66 -3.40
C VAL A 377 -9.99 9.90 -2.26
N HIS A 378 -8.79 9.37 -2.47
CA HIS A 378 -8.20 8.39 -1.55
C HIS A 378 -7.21 8.95 -0.52
N SER A 379 -6.79 10.23 -0.63
CA SER A 379 -5.86 10.83 0.34
C SER A 379 -6.52 11.35 1.63
N VAL A 380 -7.85 11.29 1.73
CA VAL A 380 -8.58 11.76 2.92
C VAL A 380 -8.45 10.81 4.11
N GLU A 381 -8.41 11.37 5.31
CA GLU A 381 -8.28 10.61 6.56
C GLU A 381 -9.60 9.96 7.00
N ASP A 382 -10.74 10.62 6.78
CA ASP A 382 -12.07 10.09 7.12
C ASP A 382 -12.59 9.14 6.02
N MET A 383 -12.80 7.88 6.39
CA MET A 383 -13.27 6.83 5.49
C MET A 383 -14.71 7.06 5.00
N ASN A 384 -15.58 7.66 5.82
CA ASN A 384 -16.94 8.00 5.38
C ASN A 384 -16.89 9.10 4.31
N PHE A 385 -16.02 10.09 4.53
CA PHE A 385 -15.81 11.15 3.56
C PHE A 385 -15.17 10.64 2.26
N ARG A 386 -14.25 9.65 2.36
CA ARG A 386 -13.68 8.94 1.20
C ARG A 386 -14.78 8.29 0.36
N VAL A 387 -15.68 7.53 0.99
CA VAL A 387 -16.80 6.87 0.31
C VAL A 387 -17.73 7.90 -0.34
N HIS A 388 -18.00 9.03 0.34
CA HIS A 388 -18.79 10.11 -0.23
C HIS A 388 -18.15 10.72 -1.49
N LEU A 389 -16.84 11.02 -1.45
CA LEU A 389 -16.10 11.54 -2.61
C LEU A 389 -16.05 10.53 -3.75
N GLN A 390 -15.84 9.25 -3.44
CA GLN A 390 -15.88 8.17 -4.42
C GLN A 390 -17.24 8.13 -5.13
N TYR A 391 -18.33 8.13 -4.36
CA TYR A 391 -19.68 8.10 -4.91
C TYR A 391 -20.00 9.32 -5.77
N GLU A 392 -19.46 10.49 -5.43
CA GLU A 392 -19.64 11.68 -6.27
C GLU A 392 -19.03 11.51 -7.67
N PHE A 393 -17.87 10.88 -7.80
CA PHE A 393 -17.31 10.53 -9.10
C PHE A 393 -18.06 9.40 -9.80
N THR A 394 -18.60 8.43 -9.05
CA THR A 394 -19.53 7.41 -9.58
C THR A 394 -20.75 8.08 -10.22
N GLN A 395 -21.34 9.09 -9.57
CA GLN A 395 -22.48 9.85 -10.13
C GLN A 395 -22.14 10.64 -11.40
N LEU A 396 -20.86 10.97 -11.60
CA LEU A 396 -20.38 11.58 -12.83
C LEU A 396 -20.01 10.55 -13.91
N GLY A 397 -20.24 9.26 -13.68
CA GLY A 397 -20.00 8.18 -14.63
C GLY A 397 -18.54 7.75 -14.74
N LEU A 398 -17.70 8.01 -13.71
CA LEU A 398 -16.30 7.61 -13.72
C LEU A 398 -16.14 6.10 -13.86
N ASP A 399 -16.87 5.30 -13.07
CA ASP A 399 -16.69 3.85 -13.01
C ASP A 399 -16.97 3.18 -14.37
N ASP A 400 -18.08 3.54 -15.02
CA ASP A 400 -18.43 3.09 -16.37
C ASP A 400 -17.39 3.49 -17.42
N TYR A 401 -16.77 4.65 -17.24
CA TYR A 401 -15.72 5.14 -18.13
C TYR A 401 -14.40 4.39 -17.92
N LEU A 402 -14.02 4.11 -16.67
CA LEU A 402 -12.82 3.35 -16.34
C LEU A 402 -12.90 1.91 -16.83
N GLU A 403 -14.09 1.29 -16.83
CA GLU A 403 -14.27 -0.04 -17.40
C GLU A 403 -13.91 -0.09 -18.89
N LYS A 404 -14.29 0.95 -19.65
CA LYS A 404 -13.93 1.09 -21.07
C LYS A 404 -12.43 1.32 -21.27
N LEU A 405 -11.79 2.03 -20.34
CA LEU A 405 -10.35 2.33 -20.39
C LEU A 405 -9.44 1.24 -19.79
N ARG A 406 -10.00 0.21 -19.15
CA ARG A 406 -9.22 -0.83 -18.47
C ARG A 406 -8.15 -1.50 -19.36
N HIS A 407 -8.46 -1.64 -20.65
CA HIS A 407 -7.58 -2.29 -21.64
C HIS A 407 -6.86 -1.30 -22.56
N HIS A 408 -6.69 -0.06 -22.12
CA HIS A 408 -6.02 0.98 -22.90
C HIS A 408 -4.52 0.68 -23.10
N GLU A 409 -3.95 1.00 -24.26
CA GLU A 409 -2.56 0.62 -24.63
C GLU A 409 -1.46 1.28 -23.77
N SER A 410 -1.78 2.40 -23.12
CA SER A 410 -0.81 3.14 -22.29
C SER A 410 -0.65 2.52 -20.90
N GLU A 411 0.54 1.99 -20.63
CA GLU A 411 0.92 1.44 -19.32
C GLU A 411 0.82 2.48 -18.19
N GLU A 412 1.30 3.71 -18.42
CA GLU A 412 1.23 4.77 -17.41
C GLU A 412 -0.20 5.08 -16.96
N LEU A 413 -1.14 5.07 -17.91
CA LEU A 413 -2.55 5.28 -17.61
C LEU A 413 -3.16 4.06 -16.90
N GLN A 414 -2.85 2.85 -17.38
CA GLN A 414 -3.30 1.62 -16.74
C GLN A 414 -2.88 1.54 -15.26
N ILE A 415 -1.65 1.93 -14.94
CA ILE A 415 -1.16 2.00 -13.56
C ILE A 415 -2.06 2.92 -12.71
N GLN A 416 -2.47 4.07 -13.23
CA GLN A 416 -3.36 4.99 -12.50
C GLN A 416 -4.78 4.46 -12.36
N ILE A 417 -5.30 3.77 -13.39
CA ILE A 417 -6.64 3.17 -13.37
C ILE A 417 -6.69 2.02 -12.36
N SER A 418 -5.74 1.09 -12.42
CA SER A 418 -5.65 -0.01 -11.46
C SER A 418 -5.49 0.51 -10.03
N ALA A 419 -4.67 1.55 -9.82
CA ALA A 419 -4.51 2.18 -8.51
C ALA A 419 -5.82 2.74 -7.94
N TYR A 420 -6.72 3.25 -8.77
CA TYR A 420 -8.05 3.66 -8.33
C TYR A 420 -8.90 2.46 -7.97
N LEU A 421 -9.03 1.50 -8.90
CA LEU A 421 -9.90 0.33 -8.75
C LEU A 421 -9.52 -0.51 -7.51
N ASP A 422 -8.22 -0.69 -7.24
CA ASP A 422 -7.73 -1.39 -6.06
C ASP A 422 -8.10 -0.67 -4.74
N ASN A 423 -8.35 0.63 -4.82
CA ASN A 423 -8.66 1.52 -3.69
C ASN A 423 -10.16 1.87 -3.57
N VAL A 424 -11.00 1.34 -4.44
CA VAL A 424 -12.46 1.53 -4.38
C VAL A 424 -13.02 0.83 -3.14
N PHE A 425 -13.83 1.54 -2.37
CA PHE A 425 -14.58 1.00 -1.24
C PHE A 425 -15.91 0.43 -1.72
N ASP A 426 -16.08 -0.88 -1.58
CA ASP A 426 -17.36 -1.57 -1.69
C ASP A 426 -17.93 -1.81 -0.29
N VAL A 427 -18.82 -0.91 0.15
CA VAL A 427 -19.42 -0.99 1.48
C VAL A 427 -20.31 -2.23 1.62
N ALA A 428 -20.99 -2.65 0.55
CA ALA A 428 -21.87 -3.81 0.58
C ALA A 428 -21.06 -5.09 0.78
N ALA A 429 -19.99 -5.28 0.01
CA ALA A 429 -19.09 -6.41 0.18
C ALA A 429 -18.43 -6.42 1.56
N LEU A 430 -18.01 -5.26 2.08
CA LEU A 430 -17.44 -5.18 3.44
C LEU A 430 -18.45 -5.52 4.55
N MET A 431 -19.73 -5.19 4.37
CA MET A 431 -20.78 -5.59 5.30
C MET A 431 -21.01 -7.11 5.26
N GLU A 432 -21.08 -7.71 4.07
CA GLU A 432 -21.20 -9.15 3.89
C GLU A 432 -19.99 -9.91 4.48
N ASP A 433 -18.78 -9.43 4.25
CA ASP A 433 -17.54 -9.95 4.84
C ASP A 433 -17.57 -9.86 6.39
N SER A 434 -18.16 -8.81 6.96
CA SER A 434 -18.30 -8.66 8.41
C SER A 434 -19.32 -9.64 9.00
N GLU A 435 -20.45 -9.84 8.32
CA GLU A 435 -21.48 -10.80 8.74
C GLU A 435 -20.94 -12.23 8.66
N THR A 436 -20.29 -12.61 7.55
CA THR A 436 -19.67 -13.92 7.40
C THR A 436 -18.57 -14.17 8.42
N LYS A 437 -17.75 -13.16 8.74
CA LYS A 437 -16.75 -13.24 9.82
C LYS A 437 -17.40 -13.47 11.18
N THR A 438 -18.54 -12.82 11.45
CA THR A 438 -19.26 -12.98 12.73
C THR A 438 -19.80 -14.40 12.86
N ALA A 439 -20.43 -14.93 11.82
CA ALA A 439 -20.91 -16.32 11.81
C ALA A 439 -19.76 -17.35 11.94
N ALA A 440 -18.60 -17.08 11.32
CA ALA A 440 -17.43 -17.93 11.47
C ALA A 440 -16.89 -17.93 12.91
N LEU A 441 -16.88 -16.78 13.58
CA LEU A 441 -16.48 -16.67 14.99
C LEU A 441 -17.46 -17.41 15.92
N GLU A 442 -18.75 -17.33 15.65
CA GLU A 442 -19.76 -18.12 16.38
C GLU A 442 -19.50 -19.63 16.23
N ARG A 443 -19.19 -20.08 15.02
CA ARG A 443 -18.86 -21.50 14.77
C ARG A 443 -17.55 -21.94 15.42
N VAL A 444 -16.57 -21.05 15.52
CA VAL A 444 -15.34 -21.32 16.29
C VAL A 444 -15.68 -21.49 17.77
N ALA A 445 -16.51 -20.62 18.34
CA ALA A 445 -16.93 -20.74 19.74
C ALA A 445 -17.70 -22.05 20.00
N GLU A 446 -18.62 -22.44 19.11
CA GLU A 446 -19.32 -23.74 19.20
C GLU A 446 -18.34 -24.93 19.23
N LEU A 447 -17.31 -24.91 18.38
CA LEU A 447 -16.30 -25.97 18.34
C LEU A 447 -15.41 -25.97 19.59
N GLU A 448 -15.10 -24.80 20.14
CA GLU A 448 -14.36 -24.68 21.40
C GLU A 448 -15.15 -25.27 22.58
N ASP A 449 -16.47 -25.04 22.61
CA ASP A 449 -17.37 -25.64 23.60
C ASP A 449 -17.48 -27.17 23.43
N GLU A 450 -17.65 -27.66 22.19
CA GLU A 450 -17.66 -29.11 21.89
C GLU A 450 -16.36 -29.80 22.30
N LEU A 451 -15.20 -29.18 22.00
CA LEU A 451 -13.91 -29.70 22.41
C LEU A 451 -13.76 -29.74 23.93
N SER A 452 -14.25 -28.72 24.63
CA SER A 452 -14.24 -28.67 26.10
C SER A 452 -15.08 -29.79 26.69
N HIS A 453 -16.29 -30.02 26.16
CA HIS A 453 -17.16 -31.12 26.58
C HIS A 453 -16.55 -32.50 26.29
N LEU A 454 -15.93 -32.68 25.12
CA LEU A 454 -15.25 -33.94 24.78
C LEU A 454 -14.04 -34.17 25.68
N ALA A 455 -13.28 -33.12 26.02
CA ALA A 455 -12.14 -33.22 26.93
C ALA A 455 -12.58 -33.63 28.35
N GLU A 456 -13.66 -33.05 28.87
CA GLU A 456 -14.23 -33.43 30.17
C GLU A 456 -14.69 -34.90 30.16
N ARG A 457 -15.43 -35.30 29.12
CA ARG A 457 -15.90 -36.69 28.97
C ARG A 457 -14.77 -37.70 28.81
N MET A 458 -13.70 -37.34 28.11
CA MET A 458 -12.49 -38.18 28.03
C MET A 458 -11.85 -38.31 29.41
N SER A 459 -11.74 -37.22 30.17
CA SER A 459 -11.17 -37.25 31.52
C SER A 459 -12.00 -38.12 32.49
N GLU A 460 -13.33 -38.05 32.42
CA GLU A 460 -14.23 -38.93 33.18
C GLU A 460 -14.00 -40.41 32.84
N MET A 461 -13.92 -40.74 31.55
CA MET A 461 -13.69 -42.11 31.08
C MET A 461 -12.30 -42.63 31.47
N GLU A 462 -11.28 -41.80 31.40
CA GLU A 462 -9.94 -42.12 31.91
C GLU A 462 -9.98 -42.43 33.40
N ALA A 463 -10.68 -41.63 34.21
CA ALA A 463 -10.84 -41.86 35.64
C ALA A 463 -11.59 -43.16 35.95
N GLU A 464 -12.68 -43.46 35.24
CA GLU A 464 -13.42 -44.72 35.37
C GLU A 464 -12.54 -45.93 35.01
N SER A 465 -11.78 -45.84 33.92
CA SER A 465 -10.89 -46.92 33.48
C SER A 465 -9.77 -47.19 34.49
N LEU A 466 -9.20 -46.13 35.07
CA LEU A 466 -8.20 -46.23 36.14
C LEU A 466 -8.79 -46.86 37.39
N ALA A 467 -10.00 -46.47 37.80
CA ALA A 467 -10.69 -47.07 38.94
C ALA A 467 -10.93 -48.57 38.72
N LYS A 468 -11.35 -48.97 37.52
CA LYS A 468 -11.56 -50.39 37.18
C LYS A 468 -10.24 -51.18 37.17
N LEU A 469 -9.15 -50.56 36.72
CA LEU A 469 -7.83 -51.16 36.74
C LEU A 469 -7.39 -51.45 38.20
N VAL A 470 -7.56 -50.47 39.10
CA VAL A 470 -7.27 -50.63 40.53
C VAL A 470 -8.12 -51.72 41.17
N GLU A 471 -9.41 -51.78 40.84
CA GLU A 471 -10.32 -52.84 41.32
C GLU A 471 -9.85 -54.23 40.89
N LEU A 472 -9.53 -54.42 39.60
CA LEU A 472 -9.04 -55.69 39.05
C LEU A 472 -7.66 -56.08 39.62
N GLU A 473 -6.77 -55.11 39.83
CA GLU A 473 -5.49 -55.35 40.52
C GLU A 473 -5.72 -55.82 41.97
N GLY A 474 -6.69 -55.23 42.67
CA GLY A 474 -7.10 -55.65 44.00
C GLY A 474 -7.63 -57.08 44.04
N GLU A 475 -8.52 -57.44 43.11
CA GLU A 475 -9.04 -58.80 42.96
C GLU A 475 -7.92 -59.80 42.65
N LEU A 476 -6.97 -59.45 41.77
CA LEU A 476 -5.81 -60.28 41.45
C LEU A 476 -4.93 -60.52 42.68
N VAL A 477 -4.71 -59.50 43.51
CA VAL A 477 -3.94 -59.64 44.76
C VAL A 477 -4.65 -60.59 45.72
N GLU A 478 -5.97 -60.46 45.89
CA GLU A 478 -6.75 -61.32 46.77
C GLU A 478 -6.80 -62.77 46.26
N LEU A 479 -6.99 -62.98 44.95
CA LEU A 479 -6.91 -64.30 44.32
C LEU A 479 -5.52 -64.93 44.48
N ARG A 480 -4.45 -64.15 44.37
CA ARG A 480 -3.08 -64.64 44.65
C ARG A 480 -2.92 -65.06 46.10
N ARG A 481 -3.44 -64.28 47.04
CA ARG A 481 -3.43 -64.61 48.48
C ARG A 481 -4.19 -65.91 48.76
N GLN A 482 -5.39 -66.07 48.21
CA GLN A 482 -6.18 -67.31 48.34
C GLN A 482 -5.49 -68.52 47.71
N LYS A 483 -4.85 -68.32 46.54
CA LYS A 483 -4.04 -69.37 45.90
C LYS A 483 -2.90 -69.82 46.81
N GLU A 484 -2.14 -68.88 47.38
CA GLU A 484 -1.04 -69.18 48.30
C GLU A 484 -1.53 -69.89 49.57
N GLU A 485 -2.67 -69.47 50.12
CA GLU A 485 -3.31 -70.12 51.26
C GLU A 485 -3.71 -71.57 50.95
N LEU A 486 -4.33 -71.81 49.79
CA LEU A 486 -4.67 -73.17 49.32
C LEU A 486 -3.42 -74.02 49.04
N GLU A 487 -2.37 -73.44 48.46
CA GLU A 487 -1.08 -74.14 48.23
C GLU A 487 -0.42 -74.54 49.56
N ASN A 488 -0.49 -73.68 50.58
CA ASN A 488 0.00 -73.99 51.93
C ASN A 488 -0.80 -75.11 52.59
N VAL A 489 -2.14 -75.04 52.54
CA VAL A 489 -3.02 -76.11 53.07
C VAL A 489 -2.77 -77.42 52.33
N ASN A 490 -2.68 -77.39 51.00
CA ASN A 490 -2.40 -78.58 50.21
C ASN A 490 -1.03 -79.19 50.56
N SER A 491 -0.02 -78.36 50.82
CA SER A 491 1.30 -78.82 51.26
C SER A 491 1.24 -79.51 52.64
N GLN A 492 0.50 -78.95 53.58
CA GLN A 492 0.26 -79.56 54.91
C GLN A 492 -0.45 -80.91 54.78
N VAL A 493 -1.54 -80.98 54.00
CA VAL A 493 -2.26 -82.23 53.75
C VAL A 493 -1.36 -83.25 53.05
N GLN A 494 -0.52 -82.83 52.11
CA GLN A 494 0.42 -83.72 51.44
C GLN A 494 1.48 -84.27 52.41
N GLU A 495 1.95 -83.45 53.35
CA GLU A 495 2.85 -83.88 54.43
C GLU A 495 2.17 -84.88 55.39
N GLU A 496 0.93 -84.62 55.80
CA GLU A 496 0.11 -85.53 56.61
C GLU A 496 -0.16 -86.86 55.89
N VAL A 497 -0.53 -86.82 54.61
CA VAL A 497 -0.71 -88.04 53.81
C VAL A 497 0.60 -88.80 53.68
N SER A 498 1.73 -88.12 53.53
CA SER A 498 3.04 -88.76 53.44
C SER A 498 3.45 -89.45 54.75
N THR A 499 3.17 -88.82 55.90
CA THR A 499 3.44 -89.37 57.24
C THR A 499 2.53 -90.56 57.52
N LEU A 500 1.22 -90.43 57.30
CA LEU A 500 0.27 -91.55 57.42
C LEU A 500 0.65 -92.72 56.50
N ARG A 501 1.07 -92.47 55.26
CA ARG A 501 1.56 -93.53 54.36
C ARG A 501 2.80 -94.22 54.91
N ARG A 502 3.74 -93.48 55.52
CA ARG A 502 4.91 -94.07 56.20
C ARG A 502 4.49 -94.93 57.38
N GLU A 503 3.58 -94.46 58.22
CA GLU A 503 3.07 -95.21 59.37
C GLU A 503 2.30 -96.47 58.95
N VAL A 504 1.45 -96.39 57.93
CA VAL A 504 0.72 -97.54 57.38
C VAL A 504 1.68 -98.55 56.78
N ASN A 505 2.68 -98.11 56.00
CA ASN A 505 3.70 -99.01 55.47
C ASN A 505 4.52 -99.66 56.60
N GLN A 506 4.89 -98.90 57.63
CA GLN A 506 5.61 -99.43 58.79
C GLN A 506 4.77 -100.46 59.55
N LYS A 507 3.50 -100.16 59.87
CA LYS A 507 2.59 -101.11 60.51
C LYS A 507 2.30 -102.33 59.65
N SER A 508 2.18 -102.15 58.33
CA SER A 508 2.02 -103.27 57.39
C SER A 508 3.27 -104.15 57.39
N GLU A 509 4.47 -103.56 57.44
CA GLU A 509 5.73 -104.30 57.53
C GLU A 509 5.86 -105.02 58.87
N GLU A 510 5.54 -104.36 59.98
CA GLU A 510 5.49 -104.95 61.32
C GLU A 510 4.47 -106.09 61.40
N SER A 511 3.28 -105.89 60.82
CA SER A 511 2.23 -106.92 60.73
C SER A 511 2.69 -108.09 59.86
N ARG A 512 3.35 -107.83 58.73
CA ARG A 512 3.92 -108.87 57.85
C ARG A 512 5.03 -109.65 58.55
N GLN A 513 5.90 -108.98 59.29
CA GLN A 513 6.93 -109.62 60.13
C GLN A 513 6.29 -110.47 61.23
N ARG A 514 5.26 -109.96 61.91
CA ARG A 514 4.51 -110.69 62.94
C ARG A 514 3.78 -111.90 62.36
N GLN A 515 3.16 -111.76 61.18
CA GLN A 515 2.50 -112.85 60.47
C GLN A 515 3.50 -113.91 60.02
N SER A 516 4.68 -113.51 59.53
CA SER A 516 5.78 -114.43 59.23
C SER A 516 6.30 -115.17 60.46
N LEU A 517 6.39 -114.50 61.61
CA LEU A 517 6.74 -115.11 62.90
C LEU A 517 5.68 -116.12 63.37
N LEU A 518 4.40 -115.76 63.27
CA LEU A 518 3.29 -116.63 63.63
C LEU A 518 3.17 -117.82 62.66
N GLU A 519 3.39 -117.64 61.36
CA GLU A 519 3.46 -118.74 60.39
C GLU A 519 4.60 -119.70 60.73
N LYS A 520 5.77 -119.21 61.12
CA LYS A 520 6.86 -120.07 61.62
C LYS A 520 6.44 -120.86 62.86
N GLN A 521 5.75 -120.23 63.81
CA GLN A 521 5.24 -120.90 65.01
C GLN A 521 4.10 -121.89 64.71
N ILE A 522 3.22 -121.59 63.76
CA ILE A 522 2.14 -122.49 63.33
C ILE A 522 2.75 -123.71 62.64
N VAL A 523 3.75 -123.54 61.76
CA VAL A 523 4.44 -124.68 61.13
C VAL A 523 5.12 -125.55 62.19
N GLU A 524 5.74 -124.97 63.22
CA GLU A 524 6.29 -125.73 64.35
C GLU A 524 5.19 -126.47 65.14
N LEU A 525 4.06 -125.83 65.44
CA LEU A 525 2.96 -126.45 66.19
C LEU A 525 2.20 -127.51 65.37
N GLU A 526 2.05 -127.33 64.06
CA GLU A 526 1.45 -128.33 63.17
C GLU A 526 2.33 -129.58 63.02
N THR A 527 3.65 -129.44 63.17
CA THR A 527 4.53 -130.61 63.26
C THR A 527 4.41 -131.36 64.58
N LEU A 528 4.00 -130.70 65.68
CA LEU A 528 3.71 -131.33 66.97
C LEU A 528 2.27 -131.88 67.11
N ALA A 529 1.30 -131.35 66.36
CA ALA A 529 -0.12 -131.71 66.50
C ALA A 529 -0.59 -132.87 65.59
N ARG A 530 0.26 -133.44 64.73
CA ARG A 530 -0.05 -134.66 63.94
C ARG A 530 0.05 -135.96 64.76
N SER A 531 -0.42 -135.95 66.00
CA SER A 531 -0.82 -137.14 66.75
C SER A 531 -2.19 -136.92 67.40
N LYS A 532 -3.15 -137.78 67.03
CA LYS A 532 -4.55 -137.93 67.51
C LYS A 532 -5.68 -137.07 66.88
N THR A 533 -6.44 -137.79 66.04
CA THR A 533 -7.92 -137.90 65.95
C THR A 533 -8.70 -136.75 65.27
N GLN A 534 -9.18 -136.85 64.02
CA GLN A 534 -10.27 -137.64 63.38
C GLN A 534 -11.73 -137.28 63.76
N ARG A 535 -12.49 -136.90 62.70
CA ARG A 535 -13.96 -137.03 62.49
C ARG A 535 -14.87 -136.07 63.28
N THR A 536 -15.98 -135.50 62.78
CA THR A 536 -16.83 -135.66 61.56
C THR A 536 -17.97 -134.62 61.63
N GLY A 537 -18.34 -134.03 60.47
CA GLY A 537 -19.72 -133.74 59.99
C GLY A 537 -20.64 -132.76 60.75
N ASP A 538 -21.70 -132.20 60.18
CA ASP A 538 -22.13 -131.88 58.81
C ASP A 538 -23.45 -131.06 58.90
N SER A 539 -23.77 -130.29 57.85
CA SER A 539 -25.08 -129.65 57.51
C SER A 539 -25.71 -128.55 58.39
N SER A 540 -26.55 -127.62 57.90
CA SER A 540 -26.79 -126.89 56.62
C SER A 540 -28.20 -126.27 56.72
N LEU A 541 -28.42 -125.05 56.20
CA LEU A 541 -29.68 -124.40 55.71
C LEU A 541 -29.46 -122.86 55.73
N MET A 542 -29.90 -121.98 54.82
CA MET A 542 -30.47 -121.99 53.46
C MET A 542 -30.69 -120.50 53.08
N GLY A 543 -30.66 -120.12 51.79
CA GLY A 543 -31.17 -118.82 51.28
C GLY A 543 -30.23 -118.09 50.32
N GLN A 544 -30.10 -118.55 49.07
CA GLN A 544 -30.73 -118.00 47.84
C GLN A 544 -29.90 -116.90 47.12
N TRP A 545 -29.21 -117.25 46.01
CA TRP A 545 -29.52 -116.98 44.58
C TRP A 545 -28.89 -115.65 44.09
N THR A 546 -28.15 -115.49 42.98
CA THR A 546 -27.76 -116.28 41.78
C THR A 546 -26.54 -115.55 41.16
N GLY A 547 -25.47 -116.25 40.74
CA GLY A 547 -25.01 -116.41 39.34
C GLY A 547 -24.52 -115.11 38.64
N SER A 548 -23.38 -114.99 37.97
CA SER A 548 -22.39 -115.93 37.46
C SER A 548 -21.13 -115.13 37.03
N SER A 549 -19.97 -115.79 37.09
CA SER A 549 -18.90 -115.90 36.07
C SER A 549 -18.94 -114.90 34.89
N THR A 550 -17.87 -114.32 34.34
CA THR A 550 -16.47 -114.75 34.21
C THR A 550 -15.70 -113.66 33.43
N SER A 551 -14.37 -113.70 33.51
CA SER A 551 -13.42 -113.46 32.41
C SER A 551 -13.19 -112.05 31.82
N LEU A 552 -11.93 -111.62 31.98
CA LEU A 552 -10.98 -111.19 30.94
C LEU A 552 -11.20 -109.90 30.12
N THR A 553 -10.04 -109.26 29.94
CA THR A 553 -9.54 -108.45 28.80
C THR A 553 -9.83 -106.94 28.72
N THR A 554 -8.72 -106.18 28.89
CA THR A 554 -8.18 -105.09 28.04
C THR A 554 -9.13 -104.13 27.32
N HIS A 555 -8.90 -102.82 27.47
CA HIS A 555 -8.33 -101.94 26.41
C HIS A 555 -8.22 -100.45 26.86
N LEU A 556 -7.07 -99.82 26.55
CA LEU A 556 -6.84 -98.37 26.29
C LEU A 556 -7.53 -97.95 24.95
N PRO A 557 -7.44 -96.70 24.42
CA PRO A 557 -7.39 -95.29 24.91
C PRO A 557 -8.41 -94.42 24.06
N PRO A 558 -8.13 -93.28 23.35
CA PRO A 558 -7.43 -91.99 23.59
C PRO A 558 -8.26 -90.72 23.19
N TYR A 559 -7.62 -89.53 23.26
CA TYR A 559 -7.75 -88.29 22.43
C TYR A 559 -8.83 -88.19 21.31
N HIS A 560 -9.45 -87.00 21.14
CA HIS A 560 -9.31 -86.18 19.92
C HIS A 560 -9.94 -84.76 20.00
N PHE A 561 -9.25 -83.84 19.30
CA PHE A 561 -9.64 -82.49 18.85
C PHE A 561 -11.00 -82.43 18.13
N GLN A 562 -11.71 -81.30 18.28
CA GLN A 562 -11.97 -80.35 17.18
C GLN A 562 -12.23 -78.94 17.72
#